data_AF-X0U3E2-F1
#
_entry.id   AF-X0U3E2-F1
#
_cell.length_a   1.000
_cell.length_b   1.000
_cell.length_c   1.000
_cell.angle_alpha   90.00
_cell.angle_beta   90.00
_cell.angle_gamma   90.00
#
_symmetry.space_group_name_H-M   'P 1'
#
loop_
_entity.id
_entity.type
_entity.pdbx_description
1 polymer ?
#
loop_
_entity_poly.entity_id
_entity_poly.type
_entity_poly.pdbx_seq_one_letter_code
_entity_poly.pdbx_strand_id
1 'polypeptide(L)'
;KQGKGLDETGLKKLEDKFNKEWNPIKEKILAEIKSYQAARYSDIIEAIKAVGDKGKYDLILNSEIKVPAGNDILNYPIALYGGEDITQDVIAEIIRKLEEEQKEKDKIK
;
A
#
# COMPACT_ATOMS: atom_id res chain seq x y z
N LYS A 1 41.26 -11.16 -28.35
CA LYS A 1 41.00 -9.70 -28.34
C LYS A 1 40.03 -9.42 -27.20
N GLN A 2 40.52 -9.03 -26.01
CA GLN A 2 39.65 -8.54 -24.94
C GLN A 2 38.95 -7.27 -25.48
N GLY A 3 37.62 -7.27 -25.47
CA GLY A 3 36.85 -6.13 -25.97
C GLY A 3 37.20 -4.89 -25.16
N LYS A 4 37.62 -3.81 -25.84
CA LYS A 4 37.69 -2.50 -25.20
C LYS A 4 36.26 -2.12 -24.81
N GLY A 5 36.01 -1.99 -23.51
CA GLY A 5 34.75 -1.45 -23.02
C GLY A 5 34.47 -0.06 -23.63
N LEU A 6 33.20 0.34 -23.61
CA LEU A 6 32.78 1.68 -24.01
C LEU A 6 33.54 2.73 -23.19
N ASP A 7 33.93 3.83 -23.83
CA ASP A 7 34.48 4.99 -23.13
C ASP A 7 33.40 5.66 -22.27
N GLU A 8 33.80 6.53 -21.33
CA GLU A 8 32.89 7.24 -20.42
C GLU A 8 31.74 7.94 -21.17
N THR A 9 32.03 8.51 -22.34
CA THR A 9 31.04 9.20 -23.18
C THR A 9 30.01 8.22 -23.77
N GLY A 10 30.47 7.06 -24.23
CA GLY A 10 29.63 5.97 -24.74
C GLY A 10 28.78 5.34 -23.64
N LEU A 11 29.32 5.16 -22.44
CA LEU A 11 28.59 4.69 -21.26
C LEU A 11 27.47 5.67 -20.88
N LYS A 12 27.77 6.97 -20.83
CA LYS A 12 26.78 7.99 -20.48
C LYS A 12 25.63 8.09 -21.49
N LYS A 13 25.94 7.97 -22.79
CA LYS A 13 24.89 7.91 -23.84
C LYS A 13 24.02 6.66 -23.74
N LEU A 14 24.61 5.53 -23.33
CA LEU A 14 23.87 4.28 -23.12
C LEU A 14 22.96 4.42 -21.90
N GLU A 15 23.47 4.98 -20.82
CA GLU A 15 22.71 5.28 -19.60
C GLU A 15 21.57 6.25 -19.86
N ASP A 16 21.80 7.34 -20.60
CA ASP A 16 20.76 8.31 -20.97
C ASP A 16 19.65 7.68 -21.82
N LYS A 17 20.01 6.82 -22.78
CA LYS A 17 19.03 6.07 -23.58
C LYS A 17 18.22 5.12 -22.71
N PHE A 18 18.90 4.34 -21.88
CA PHE A 18 18.26 3.39 -20.97
C PHE A 18 17.30 4.11 -20.02
N ASN A 19 17.74 5.21 -19.39
CA ASN A 19 16.90 6.00 -18.49
C ASN A 19 15.71 6.62 -19.21
N LYS A 20 15.87 7.10 -20.45
CA LYS A 20 14.77 7.67 -21.23
C LYS A 20 13.70 6.63 -21.56
N GLU A 21 14.08 5.39 -21.81
CA GLU A 21 13.15 4.29 -22.08
C GLU A 21 12.54 3.71 -20.79
N TRP A 22 13.34 3.59 -19.73
CA TRP A 22 12.96 2.90 -18.50
C TRP A 22 12.26 3.79 -17.48
N ASN A 23 12.57 5.09 -17.41
CA ASN A 23 11.94 6.00 -16.45
C ASN A 23 10.42 6.09 -16.61
N PRO A 24 9.85 6.23 -17.83
CA PRO A 24 8.39 6.25 -17.99
C PRO A 24 7.73 4.93 -17.57
N ILE A 25 8.40 3.79 -17.77
CA ILE A 25 7.92 2.47 -17.34
C ILE A 25 7.93 2.40 -15.81
N LYS A 26 9.03 2.80 -15.19
CA LYS A 26 9.17 2.88 -13.73
C LYS A 26 8.10 3.79 -13.12
N GLU A 27 7.86 4.96 -13.70
CA GLU A 27 6.83 5.90 -13.24
C GLU A 27 5.43 5.31 -13.34
N LYS A 28 5.10 4.64 -14.45
CA LYS A 28 3.81 3.93 -14.61
C LYS A 28 3.61 2.86 -13.54
N ILE A 29 4.62 2.01 -13.32
CA ILE A 29 4.57 0.97 -12.29
C ILE A 29 4.40 1.59 -10.90
N LEU A 30 5.12 2.68 -10.59
CA LEU A 30 4.98 3.38 -9.32
C LEU A 30 3.59 4.01 -9.15
N ALA A 31 3.04 4.61 -10.20
CA ALA A 31 1.70 5.19 -10.18
C ALA A 31 0.63 4.11 -9.98
N GLU A 32 0.77 2.97 -10.66
CA GLU A 32 -0.13 1.83 -10.54
C GLU A 32 -0.08 1.21 -9.13
N ILE A 33 1.12 1.02 -8.57
CA ILE A 33 1.29 0.58 -7.16
C ILE A 33 0.62 1.55 -6.19
N LYS A 34 0.82 2.86 -6.37
CA LYS A 34 0.18 3.89 -5.52
C LYS A 34 -1.34 3.86 -5.65
N SER A 35 -1.87 3.66 -6.86
CA SER A 35 -3.31 3.53 -7.11
C SER A 35 -3.88 2.30 -6.40
N TYR A 36 -3.23 1.14 -6.52
CA TYR A 36 -3.63 -0.08 -5.81
C TYR A 36 -3.57 0.08 -4.29
N GLN A 37 -2.54 0.76 -3.78
CA GLN A 37 -2.46 1.10 -2.36
C GLN A 37 -3.64 1.99 -1.95
N ALA A 38 -3.94 3.05 -2.70
CA ALA A 38 -5.03 3.97 -2.39
C ALA A 38 -6.41 3.30 -2.41
N ALA A 39 -6.69 2.46 -3.41
CA ALA A 39 -7.93 1.67 -3.47
C ALA A 39 -8.06 0.78 -2.24
N ARG A 40 -7.01 0.00 -1.93
CA ARG A 40 -6.99 -0.86 -0.73
C ARG A 40 -7.14 -0.08 0.58
N TYR A 41 -6.57 1.13 0.68
CA TYR A 41 -6.76 1.97 1.86
C TYR A 41 -8.21 2.40 2.04
N SER A 42 -8.94 2.67 0.95
CA SER A 42 -10.37 2.96 1.01
C SER A 42 -11.16 1.77 1.55
N ASP A 43 -10.91 0.57 1.02
CA ASP A 43 -11.59 -0.67 1.43
C ASP A 43 -11.35 -0.98 2.92
N ILE A 44 -10.12 -0.76 3.39
CA ILE A 44 -9.76 -0.91 4.80
C ILE A 44 -10.54 0.08 5.67
N ILE A 45 -10.62 1.36 5.28
CA ILE A 45 -11.37 2.37 6.05
C ILE A 45 -12.86 2.03 6.10
N GLU A 46 -13.45 1.56 5.00
CA GLU A 46 -14.85 1.15 4.98
C GLU A 46 -15.12 -0.08 5.86
N ALA A 47 -14.22 -1.07 5.85
CA ALA A 47 -14.34 -2.24 6.71
C ALA A 47 -14.21 -1.85 8.19
N ILE A 48 -13.26 -0.97 8.54
CA ILE A 48 -13.12 -0.42 9.90
C ILE A 48 -14.41 0.28 10.32
N LYS A 49 -15.03 1.08 9.45
CA LYS A 49 -16.30 1.75 9.74
C LYS A 49 -17.43 0.74 9.96
N ALA A 50 -17.58 -0.26 9.09
CA ALA A 50 -18.63 -1.26 9.21
C ALA A 50 -18.54 -2.06 10.52
N VAL A 51 -17.33 -2.49 10.90
CA VAL A 51 -17.07 -3.14 12.18
C VAL A 51 -17.30 -2.15 13.34
N GLY A 52 -16.83 -0.92 13.18
CA GLY A 52 -17.05 0.22 14.07
C GLY A 52 -18.51 0.42 14.47
N ASP A 53 -19.35 0.60 13.45
CA ASP A 53 -20.79 0.85 13.59
C ASP A 53 -21.51 -0.36 14.21
N LYS A 54 -21.13 -1.59 13.81
CA LYS A 54 -21.71 -2.84 14.33
C LYS A 54 -21.39 -3.04 15.81
N GLY A 55 -20.15 -2.79 16.21
CA GLY A 55 -19.70 -2.86 17.59
C GLY A 55 -20.06 -1.63 18.43
N LYS A 56 -20.58 -0.57 17.79
CA LYS A 56 -20.92 0.73 18.41
C LYS A 56 -19.71 1.38 19.09
N TYR A 57 -18.54 1.31 18.46
CA TYR A 57 -17.34 1.95 18.97
C TYR A 57 -17.36 3.45 18.65
N ASP A 58 -17.21 4.30 19.67
CA ASP A 58 -17.11 5.76 19.49
C ASP A 58 -15.72 6.18 18.99
N LEU A 59 -14.68 5.37 19.25
CA LEU A 59 -13.29 5.66 18.89
C LEU A 59 -12.57 4.36 18.53
N ILE A 60 -11.89 4.37 17.38
CA ILE A 60 -10.98 3.31 16.94
C ILE A 60 -9.60 3.94 16.74
N LEU A 61 -8.59 3.33 17.34
CA LEU A 61 -7.21 3.77 17.29
C LEU A 61 -6.36 2.72 16.59
N ASN A 62 -5.37 3.16 15.82
CA ASN A 62 -4.33 2.26 15.33
C ASN A 62 -3.51 1.78 16.54
N SER A 63 -3.10 0.51 16.53
CA SER A 63 -2.28 -0.08 17.59
C SER A 63 -0.85 0.47 17.61
N GLU A 64 -0.44 1.21 16.58
CA GLU A 64 0.86 1.85 16.50
C GLU A 64 0.76 3.36 16.19
N ILE A 65 1.65 4.14 16.80
CA ILE A 65 1.87 5.55 16.46
C ILE A 65 3.21 5.76 15.78
N LYS A 66 3.23 6.67 14.81
CA LYS A 66 4.44 7.12 14.12
C LYS A 66 5.06 8.28 14.91
N VAL A 67 6.25 8.07 15.44
CA VAL A 67 7.02 9.06 16.20
C VAL A 67 8.22 9.49 15.35
N PRO A 68 8.31 10.78 14.95
CA PRO A 68 9.49 11.29 14.28
C PRO A 68 10.72 11.24 15.20
N ALA A 69 11.83 10.68 14.72
CA ALA A 69 13.10 10.60 15.41
C ALA A 69 14.22 11.11 14.50
N GLY A 70 14.34 12.44 14.40
CA GLY A 70 15.26 13.09 13.46
C GLY A 70 14.79 12.90 12.01
N ASN A 71 15.60 12.24 11.18
CA ASN A 71 15.25 11.93 9.78
C ASN A 71 14.44 10.63 9.64
N ASP A 72 14.30 9.85 10.71
CA ASP A 72 13.61 8.57 10.71
C ASP A 72 12.20 8.70 11.31
N ILE A 73 11.32 7.75 10.95
CA ILE A 73 10.00 7.59 11.57
C ILE A 73 9.99 6.23 12.27
N LEU A 74 9.83 6.24 13.59
CA LEU A 74 9.73 5.03 14.41
C LEU A 74 8.26 4.70 14.64
N ASN A 75 7.89 3.42 14.53
CA ASN A 75 6.56 2.94 14.91
C ASN A 75 6.64 2.40 16.33
N TYR A 76 5.84 2.97 17.24
CA TYR A 76 5.75 2.51 18.63
C TYR A 76 4.35 1.94 18.91
N PRO A 77 4.26 0.78 19.57
CA PRO A 77 2.97 0.21 19.95
C PRO A 77 2.29 1.08 21.02
N ILE A 78 0.98 1.23 20.92
CA ILE A 78 0.13 1.82 21.96
C ILE A 78 -0.36 0.68 22.84
N ALA A 79 0.03 0.71 24.12
CA ALA A 79 -0.59 -0.14 25.13
C ALA A 79 -1.75 0.62 25.77
N LEU A 80 -2.98 0.22 25.47
CA LEU A 80 -4.18 0.74 26.14
C LEU A 80 -4.61 -0.23 27.24
N TYR A 81 -4.89 0.30 28.43
CA TYR A 81 -5.54 -0.47 29.48
C TYR A 81 -7.04 -0.47 29.22
N GLY A 82 -7.52 -1.52 28.56
CA GLY A 82 -8.90 -1.65 28.09
C GLY A 82 -9.05 -1.35 26.60
N GLY A 83 -10.21 -1.73 26.06
CA GLY A 83 -10.49 -1.74 24.62
C GLY A 83 -10.52 -3.16 24.04
N GLU A 84 -11.08 -3.28 22.84
CA GLU A 84 -11.20 -4.53 22.11
C GLU A 84 -10.34 -4.48 20.85
N ASP A 85 -9.58 -5.54 20.60
CA ASP A 85 -8.81 -5.67 19.36
C ASP A 85 -9.74 -6.20 18.25
N ILE A 86 -10.18 -5.29 17.39
CA ILE A 86 -11.08 -5.59 16.26
C ILE A 86 -10.34 -6.01 14.99
N THR A 87 -9.02 -6.22 15.04
CA THR A 87 -8.19 -6.45 13.83
C THR A 87 -8.71 -7.62 13.01
N GLN A 88 -9.07 -8.73 13.66
CA GLN A 88 -9.57 -9.93 12.97
C GLN A 88 -10.96 -9.71 12.37
N ASP A 89 -11.83 -8.97 13.04
CA ASP A 89 -13.16 -8.63 12.52
C ASP A 89 -13.07 -7.74 11.29
N VAL A 90 -12.16 -6.77 11.31
CA VAL A 90 -11.89 -5.91 10.14
C VAL A 90 -11.33 -6.72 8.98
N ILE A 91 -10.41 -7.67 9.23
CA ILE A 91 -9.89 -8.56 8.18
C ILE A 91 -11.01 -9.41 7.58
N ALA A 92 -11.88 -9.99 8.41
CA ALA A 92 -13.00 -10.79 7.95
C ALA A 92 -13.98 -9.96 7.07
N GLU A 93 -14.24 -8.71 7.47
CA GLU A 93 -15.09 -7.80 6.73
C GLU A 93 -14.49 -7.39 5.36
N ILE A 94 -13.17 -7.18 5.30
CA ILE A 94 -12.46 -6.94 4.02
C ILE A 94 -12.62 -8.14 3.09
N ILE A 95 -12.39 -9.36 3.60
CA ILE A 95 -12.51 -10.59 2.80
C ILE A 95 -13.95 -10.74 2.27
N ARG A 96 -14.95 -10.50 3.13
CA ARG A 96 -16.36 -10.55 2.74
C ARG A 96 -16.67 -9.58 1.59
N LYS A 97 -16.23 -8.33 1.69
CA LYS A 97 -16.41 -7.31 0.63
C LYS A 97 -15.76 -7.74 -0.69
N LEU A 98 -14.52 -8.25 -0.64
CA LEU A 98 -13.80 -8.71 -1.83
C LEU A 98 -14.51 -9.91 -2.51
N GLU A 99 -15.05 -10.84 -1.73
CA GLU A 99 -15.82 -11.96 -2.26
C GLU A 99 -17.13 -11.52 -2.91
N GLU A 100 -17.80 -10.51 -2.36
CA GLU A 100 -19.03 -9.94 -2.91
C GLU A 100 -18.78 -9.25 -4.25
N GLU A 101 -17.74 -8.42 -4.35
CA GLU A 101 -17.34 -7.80 -5.62
C GLU A 101 -17.00 -8.82 -6.69
N GLN A 102 -16.33 -9.92 -6.31
CA GLN A 102 -15.99 -11.00 -7.25
C GLN A 102 -17.26 -11.71 -7.74
N LYS A 103 -18.19 -12.02 -6.83
CA LYS A 103 -19.49 -12.62 -7.18
C LYS A 103 -20.32 -11.72 -8.08
N GLU A 104 -20.28 -10.40 -7.90
CA GLU A 104 -20.95 -9.44 -8.79
C GLU A 104 -20.33 -9.43 -10.18
N LYS A 105 -19.00 -9.43 -10.28
CA LYS A 105 -18.29 -9.50 -11.57
C LYS A 105 -18.58 -10.79 -12.32
N ASP A 106 -18.72 -11.91 -11.61
CA ASP A 106 -19.01 -13.21 -12.21
C ASP A 106 -20.48 -13.36 -12.67
N LYS A 107 -21.40 -12.56 -12.14
CA LYS A 107 -22.81 -12.50 -12.61
C LYS A 107 -22.99 -11.71 -13.92
N ILE A 108 -22.02 -10.86 -14.26
CA ILE A 108 -22.07 -9.95 -15.42
C ILE A 108 -21.36 -10.57 -16.64
N LYS A 109 -20.60 -11.66 -16.44
CA LYS A 109 -20.00 -12.47 -17.51
C LYS A 109 -20.95 -13.55 -18.01
#